data_AF-A0A7T4R126-F1
#
_entry.id   AF-A0A7T4R126-F1
#
_cell.length_a   1.000
_cell.length_b   1.000
_cell.length_c   1.000
_cell.angle_alpha   90.00
_cell.angle_beta   90.00
_cell.angle_gamma   90.00
#
_symmetry.space_group_name_H-M   'P 1'
#
loop_
_entity.id
_entity.type
_entity.pdbx_description
1 polymer ?
#
loop_
_entity_poly.entity_id
_entity_poly.type
_entity_poly.pdbx_seq_one_letter_code
_entity_poly.pdbx_strand_id
1 'polypeptide(L)'
;MTGIFNRSILLLLAGAVVSACTPTDTELGHRQTNMPVDKAQCQAALPMQCDTERHLMKAQQFCLLPDAERPSATLRSDDVAELLDAMLAATCEPLANHHTIEALAQRLDELPISDSERALLALVKRQQQALSSQRARIDNLEAQLESTIEGIGEIESELHQNGGQQP
;
A
#
# COMPACT_ATOMS: atom_id res chain seq x y z
N MET A 1 -29.83 -11.86 39.25
CA MET A 1 -28.95 -13.03 39.06
C MET A 1 -27.71 -12.56 38.34
N THR A 2 -26.60 -12.66 39.06
CA THR A 2 -25.23 -12.31 38.70
C THR A 2 -24.49 -13.52 38.11
N GLY A 3 -23.52 -13.23 37.25
CA GLY A 3 -22.37 -14.08 36.87
C GLY A 3 -21.67 -13.37 35.70
N ILE A 4 -20.53 -12.67 35.81
CA ILE A 4 -19.30 -12.79 36.61
C ILE A 4 -18.56 -14.11 36.37
N PHE A 5 -17.28 -13.97 35.99
CA PHE A 5 -16.20 -14.93 35.69
C PHE A 5 -16.17 -15.40 34.23
N ASN A 6 -15.12 -15.19 33.42
CA ASN A 6 -13.68 -15.06 33.67
C ASN A 6 -13.08 -14.01 32.71
N ARG A 7 -12.36 -12.99 33.20
CA ARG A 7 -10.91 -12.99 33.52
C ARG A 7 -10.05 -13.19 32.28
N SER A 8 -9.44 -12.12 31.78
CA SER A 8 -8.10 -11.63 32.18
C SER A 8 -7.05 -12.20 31.23
N ILE A 9 -6.07 -11.37 30.84
CA ILE A 9 -5.03 -11.54 29.79
C ILE A 9 -5.50 -10.81 28.51
N LEU A 10 -5.31 -9.49 28.36
CA LEU A 10 -4.05 -8.91 27.85
C LEU A 10 -4.05 -7.38 28.04
N LEU A 11 -4.16 -6.91 29.28
CA LEU A 11 -3.79 -5.54 29.66
C LEU A 11 -2.53 -5.60 30.51
N LEU A 12 -1.41 -5.88 29.86
CA LEU A 12 -0.07 -5.78 30.43
C LEU A 12 0.87 -5.38 29.29
N LEU A 13 1.04 -4.06 29.12
CA LEU A 13 2.28 -3.36 28.71
C LEU A 13 2.01 -1.85 28.58
N ALA A 14 1.30 -1.29 29.57
CA ALA A 14 1.26 0.14 29.80
C ALA A 14 1.84 0.38 31.21
N GLY A 15 3.08 0.87 31.27
CA GLY A 15 3.69 1.31 32.52
C GLY A 15 5.00 0.62 32.87
N ALA A 16 6.08 0.96 32.16
CA ALA A 16 7.43 0.98 32.71
C ALA A 16 8.40 1.73 31.77
N VAL A 17 8.29 3.06 31.67
CA VAL A 17 9.49 3.92 31.71
C VAL A 17 9.11 5.20 32.44
N VAL A 18 9.54 5.25 33.69
CA VAL A 18 9.53 6.40 34.57
C VAL A 18 10.47 7.46 34.03
N SER A 19 9.96 8.68 33.94
CA SER A 19 10.62 9.93 34.34
C SER A 19 12.14 9.86 34.53
N ALA A 20 12.89 10.53 33.66
CA ALA A 20 13.85 11.57 34.03
C ALA A 20 14.51 12.12 32.76
N CYS A 21 14.25 13.39 32.45
CA CYS A 21 15.23 14.32 31.87
C CYS A 21 14.55 15.69 31.74
N THR A 22 14.61 16.44 32.84
CA THR A 22 14.55 17.91 32.83
C THR A 22 15.77 18.45 32.06
N PRO A 23 15.66 19.58 31.36
CA PRO A 23 16.83 20.26 30.82
C PRO A 23 17.63 20.91 31.96
N THR A 24 18.94 20.62 31.93
CA THR A 24 20.10 21.41 32.40
C THR A 24 19.86 22.63 33.29
N ASP A 25 20.49 22.64 34.46
CA ASP A 25 21.58 23.60 34.73
C ASP A 25 22.32 23.26 36.04
N THR A 26 23.56 23.74 36.13
CA THR A 26 24.47 23.79 37.29
C THR A 26 25.52 22.67 37.40
N GLU A 27 26.62 22.87 36.67
CA GLU A 27 27.99 23.10 37.17
C GLU A 27 28.55 22.26 38.35
N LEU A 28 29.85 21.96 38.19
CA LEU A 28 30.88 21.59 39.17
C LEU A 28 31.07 20.11 39.53
N GLY A 29 32.22 19.57 39.10
CA GLY A 29 33.06 18.79 40.01
C GLY A 29 33.63 17.46 39.49
N HIS A 30 34.83 17.55 38.91
CA HIS A 30 35.94 16.61 39.10
C HIS A 30 35.89 15.14 38.59
N ARG A 31 36.94 14.85 37.80
CA ARG A 31 37.80 13.64 37.75
C ARG A 31 37.45 12.48 36.79
N GLN A 32 38.12 12.56 35.63
CA GLN A 32 38.88 11.51 34.89
C GLN A 32 38.54 10.01 35.14
N THR A 33 38.28 9.25 34.07
CA THR A 33 39.30 8.46 33.32
C THR A 33 38.66 7.56 32.23
N ASN A 34 39.28 7.55 31.04
CA ASN A 34 39.39 6.48 30.03
C ASN A 34 38.20 6.07 29.10
N MET A 35 38.30 6.52 27.83
CA MET A 35 38.03 5.88 26.50
C MET A 35 36.95 4.77 26.31
N PRO A 36 36.51 4.54 25.05
CA PRO A 36 35.90 5.43 24.08
C PRO A 36 34.42 5.04 23.86
N VAL A 37 33.67 5.97 23.27
CA VAL A 37 32.25 5.85 22.90
C VAL A 37 32.07 4.72 21.90
N ASP A 38 31.64 3.54 22.38
CA ASP A 38 31.06 2.52 21.51
C ASP A 38 29.56 2.79 21.43
N LYS A 39 29.20 3.74 20.55
CA LYS A 39 27.84 3.78 20.01
C LYS A 39 27.66 2.45 19.33
N ALA A 40 26.95 1.53 19.98
CA ALA A 40 26.52 0.28 19.38
C ALA A 40 25.88 0.61 18.03
N GLN A 41 26.69 0.41 17.00
CA GLN A 41 26.31 0.48 15.61
C GLN A 41 25.24 -0.57 15.42
N CYS A 42 24.03 -0.15 15.06
CA CYS A 42 23.10 -1.03 14.36
C CYS A 42 23.75 -1.38 13.01
N GLN A 43 24.60 -2.40 13.02
CA GLN A 43 25.27 -2.90 11.83
C GLN A 43 25.26 -4.43 11.90
N ALA A 44 24.11 -5.02 11.56
CA ALA A 44 24.03 -6.42 11.19
C ALA A 44 22.76 -6.69 10.35
N ALA A 45 22.98 -6.76 9.02
CA ALA A 45 22.11 -7.28 7.97
C ALA A 45 20.92 -6.42 7.47
N LEU A 46 21.02 -6.06 6.18
CA LEU A 46 19.99 -5.60 5.21
C LEU A 46 19.60 -4.11 5.23
N PRO A 47 20.45 -3.21 4.69
CA PRO A 47 20.02 -1.84 4.34
C PRO A 47 18.80 -1.81 3.38
N MET A 48 18.62 -2.86 2.57
CA MET A 48 17.51 -3.02 1.63
C MET A 48 16.10 -3.01 2.24
N GLN A 49 15.94 -3.50 3.47
CA GLN A 49 14.61 -3.57 4.11
C GLN A 49 14.14 -2.18 4.53
N CYS A 50 15.04 -1.34 5.04
CA CYS A 50 14.71 0.02 5.44
C CYS A 50 14.33 0.93 4.27
N ASP A 51 14.96 0.75 3.10
CA ASP A 51 14.66 1.61 1.95
C ASP A 51 13.31 1.24 1.33
N THR A 52 13.00 -0.06 1.15
CA THR A 52 11.70 -0.48 0.61
C THR A 52 10.55 -0.06 1.55
N GLU A 53 10.72 -0.24 2.86
CA GLU A 53 9.75 0.19 3.87
C GLU A 53 9.55 1.72 3.86
N ARG A 54 10.64 2.49 3.69
CA ARG A 54 10.55 3.95 3.55
C ARG A 54 9.70 4.36 2.35
N HIS A 55 9.87 3.71 1.20
CA HIS A 55 9.06 3.99 0.02
C HIS A 55 7.59 3.63 0.22
N LEU A 56 7.30 2.50 0.88
CA LEU A 56 5.93 2.11 1.19
C LEU A 56 5.25 3.10 2.16
N MET A 57 5.97 3.57 3.18
CA MET A 57 5.50 4.64 4.06
C MET A 57 5.21 5.94 3.30
N LYS A 58 6.09 6.28 2.35
CA LYS A 58 5.92 7.47 1.50
C LYS A 58 4.66 7.36 0.61
N ALA A 59 4.43 6.19 0.03
CA ALA A 59 3.21 5.91 -0.74
C ALA A 59 1.95 6.10 0.11
N GLN A 60 1.94 5.57 1.35
CA GLN A 60 0.81 5.78 2.27
C GLN A 60 0.58 7.26 2.56
N GLN A 61 1.65 8.03 2.76
CA GLN A 61 1.55 9.48 2.98
C GLN A 61 0.95 10.20 1.78
N PHE A 62 1.35 9.85 0.55
CA PHE A 62 0.80 10.45 -0.65
C PHE A 62 -0.70 10.19 -0.81
N CYS A 63 -1.18 9.01 -0.44
CA CYS A 63 -2.61 8.69 -0.54
C CYS A 63 -3.47 9.44 0.48
N LEU A 64 -2.87 10.03 1.51
CA LEU A 64 -3.54 10.90 2.46
C LEU A 64 -3.61 12.36 1.99
N LEU A 65 -2.84 12.73 0.96
CA LEU A 65 -2.84 14.08 0.41
C LEU A 65 -4.03 14.30 -0.53
N PRO A 66 -4.56 15.55 -0.59
CA PRO A 66 -5.46 15.97 -1.67
C PRO A 66 -4.82 15.80 -3.04
N ASP A 67 -5.62 15.51 -4.07
CA ASP A 67 -5.11 15.21 -5.43
C ASP A 67 -4.21 16.32 -6.00
N ALA A 68 -4.54 17.59 -5.73
CA ALA A 68 -3.78 18.75 -6.20
C ALA A 68 -2.37 18.86 -5.57
N GLU A 69 -2.14 18.18 -4.44
CA GLU A 69 -0.88 18.19 -3.70
C GLU A 69 -0.08 16.90 -3.90
N ARG A 70 -0.63 15.90 -4.59
CA ARG A 70 0.07 14.64 -4.86
C ARG A 70 1.20 14.87 -5.87
N PRO A 71 2.36 14.20 -5.69
CA PRO A 71 3.44 14.26 -6.66
C PRO A 71 2.93 13.86 -8.05
N SER A 72 3.26 14.68 -9.03
CA SER A 72 3.13 14.32 -10.44
C SER A 72 4.49 14.47 -11.08
N ALA A 73 4.95 13.42 -11.75
CA ALA A 73 6.11 13.51 -12.63
C ALA A 73 5.60 13.60 -14.06
N THR A 74 6.29 14.40 -14.86
CA THR A 74 6.16 14.26 -16.31
C THR A 74 6.90 12.98 -16.72
N LEU A 75 6.35 12.22 -17.68
CA LEU A 75 7.02 11.07 -18.29
C LEU A 75 8.37 11.41 -18.99
N ARG A 76 8.76 12.70 -18.97
CA ARG A 76 9.99 13.23 -19.53
C ARG A 76 11.08 13.44 -18.48
N SER A 77 10.80 13.25 -17.19
CA SER A 77 11.84 13.29 -16.16
C SER A 77 12.75 12.07 -16.29
N ASP A 78 14.05 12.28 -16.08
CA ASP A 78 15.05 11.22 -15.95
C ASP A 78 15.47 11.02 -14.48
N ASP A 79 14.87 11.78 -13.56
CA ASP A 79 15.12 11.61 -12.13
C ASP A 79 14.31 10.41 -11.60
N VAL A 80 15.05 9.36 -11.21
CA VAL A 80 14.50 8.13 -10.64
C VAL A 80 13.62 8.43 -9.42
N ALA A 81 14.03 9.36 -8.56
CA ALA A 81 13.29 9.66 -7.33
C ALA A 81 11.94 10.31 -7.65
N GLU A 82 11.91 11.24 -8.60
CA GLU A 82 10.67 11.88 -9.05
C GLU A 82 9.73 10.88 -9.72
N LEU A 83 10.26 10.03 -10.61
CA LEU A 83 9.49 9.00 -11.30
C LEU A 83 8.91 7.97 -10.32
N LEU A 84 9.71 7.55 -9.33
CA LEU A 84 9.29 6.62 -8.29
C LEU A 84 8.20 7.25 -7.40
N ASP A 85 8.36 8.51 -6.99
CA ASP A 85 7.38 9.22 -6.19
C ASP A 85 6.05 9.39 -6.92
N ALA A 86 6.10 9.76 -8.21
CA ALA A 86 4.90 9.86 -9.04
C ALA A 86 4.23 8.49 -9.24
N MET A 87 5.02 7.42 -9.41
CA MET A 87 4.48 6.07 -9.52
C MET A 87 3.78 5.67 -8.23
N LEU A 88 4.42 5.90 -7.08
CA LEU A 88 3.84 5.62 -5.76
C LEU A 88 2.56 6.44 -5.53
N ALA A 89 2.53 7.71 -5.88
CA ALA A 89 1.33 8.55 -5.79
C ALA A 89 0.19 8.04 -6.70
N ALA A 90 0.53 7.55 -7.89
CA ALA A 90 -0.46 6.98 -8.82
C ALA A 90 -1.11 5.69 -8.27
N THR A 91 -0.42 4.94 -7.40
CA THR A 91 -0.97 3.72 -6.76
C THR A 91 -2.13 3.98 -5.80
N CYS A 92 -2.42 5.23 -5.43
CA CYS A 92 -3.58 5.57 -4.62
C CYS A 92 -4.90 5.30 -5.35
N GLU A 93 -4.90 5.41 -6.68
CA GLU A 93 -6.05 5.11 -7.54
C GLU A 93 -5.60 4.23 -8.72
N PRO A 94 -5.26 2.95 -8.46
CA PRO A 94 -4.49 2.14 -9.40
C PRO A 94 -5.29 1.74 -10.66
N LEU A 95 -6.62 1.75 -10.59
CA LEU A 95 -7.49 1.52 -11.75
C LEU A 95 -7.58 2.77 -12.64
N ALA A 96 -7.79 3.95 -12.05
CA ALA A 96 -7.86 5.21 -12.79
C ALA A 96 -6.50 5.56 -13.41
N ASN A 97 -5.41 5.26 -12.71
CA ASN A 97 -4.05 5.60 -13.11
C ASN A 97 -3.28 4.45 -13.76
N HIS A 98 -3.97 3.40 -14.23
CA HIS A 98 -3.31 2.20 -14.76
C HIS A 98 -2.25 2.52 -15.83
N HIS A 99 -2.61 3.34 -16.82
CA HIS A 99 -1.69 3.71 -17.90
C HIS A 99 -0.51 4.54 -17.41
N THR A 100 -0.74 5.42 -16.44
CA THR A 100 0.31 6.23 -15.82
C THR A 100 1.31 5.35 -15.06
N ILE A 101 0.80 4.41 -14.24
CA ILE A 101 1.63 3.46 -13.51
C ILE A 101 2.45 2.62 -14.49
N GLU A 102 1.85 2.12 -15.57
CA GLU A 102 2.54 1.31 -16.57
C GLU A 102 3.63 2.10 -17.31
N ALA A 103 3.34 3.33 -17.73
CA ALA A 103 4.30 4.18 -18.42
C ALA A 103 5.49 4.57 -17.52
N LEU A 104 5.23 4.93 -16.26
CA LEU A 104 6.29 5.22 -15.29
C LEU A 104 7.12 3.97 -14.98
N ALA A 105 6.46 2.81 -14.87
CA ALA A 105 7.13 1.55 -14.61
C ALA A 105 8.05 1.10 -15.76
N GLN A 106 7.63 1.32 -17.01
CA GLN A 106 8.47 1.09 -18.19
C GLN A 106 9.66 2.05 -18.20
N ARG A 107 9.45 3.34 -17.88
CA ARG A 107 10.54 4.31 -17.82
C ARG A 107 11.58 3.96 -16.75
N LEU A 108 11.13 3.52 -15.58
CA LEU A 108 12.00 3.09 -14.48
C LEU A 108 12.80 1.82 -14.82
N ASP A 109 12.31 0.95 -15.71
CA ASP A 109 13.10 -0.23 -16.18
C ASP A 109 14.32 0.17 -17.02
N GLU A 110 14.23 1.31 -17.73
CA GLU A 110 15.28 1.81 -18.62
C GLU A 110 16.40 2.52 -17.85
N LEU A 111 16.13 2.91 -16.60
CA LEU A 111 17.04 3.69 -15.77
C LEU A 111 17.88 2.81 -14.84
N PRO A 112 19.10 3.26 -14.47
CA PRO A 112 19.91 2.59 -13.47
C PRO A 112 19.29 2.81 -12.08
N ILE A 113 18.46 1.86 -11.65
CA ILE A 113 17.83 1.83 -10.33
C ILE A 113 18.52 0.83 -9.39
N SER A 114 18.49 1.12 -8.09
CA SER A 114 18.93 0.26 -7.00
C SER A 114 18.08 -1.01 -6.90
N ASP A 115 18.59 -2.02 -6.19
CA ASP A 115 17.85 -3.28 -6.00
C ASP A 115 16.55 -3.08 -5.20
N SER A 116 16.51 -2.13 -4.26
CA SER A 116 15.30 -1.80 -3.49
C SER A 116 14.23 -1.14 -4.34
N GLU A 117 14.62 -0.20 -5.22
CA GLU A 117 13.71 0.44 -6.17
C GLU A 117 13.18 -0.59 -7.17
N ARG A 118 14.04 -1.52 -7.61
CA ARG A 118 13.64 -2.64 -8.47
C ARG A 118 12.64 -3.58 -7.78
N ALA A 119 12.85 -3.89 -6.50
CA ALA A 119 11.92 -4.69 -5.72
C ALA A 119 10.56 -4.01 -5.57
N LEU A 120 10.55 -2.70 -5.31
CA LEU A 120 9.33 -1.90 -5.24
C LEU A 120 8.60 -1.83 -6.59
N LEU A 121 9.34 -1.61 -7.68
CA LEU A 121 8.80 -1.61 -9.04
C LEU A 121 8.16 -2.96 -9.39
N ALA A 122 8.81 -4.07 -9.03
CA ALA A 122 8.26 -5.41 -9.23
C ALA A 122 6.98 -5.64 -8.42
N LEU A 123 6.91 -5.11 -7.18
CA LEU A 123 5.72 -5.18 -6.35
C LEU A 123 4.55 -4.40 -6.98
N VAL A 124 4.79 -3.16 -7.41
CA VAL A 124 3.78 -2.31 -8.07
C VAL A 124 3.26 -2.98 -9.34
N LYS A 125 4.15 -3.49 -10.20
CA LYS A 125 3.77 -4.22 -11.41
C LYS A 125 2.91 -5.45 -11.12
N ARG A 126 3.29 -6.25 -10.12
CA ARG A 126 2.52 -7.43 -9.71
C ARG A 126 1.14 -7.05 -9.23
N GLN A 127 1.03 -6.00 -8.41
CA GLN A 127 -0.26 -5.51 -7.93
C GLN A 127 -1.13 -5.04 -9.09
N GLN A 128 -0.56 -4.30 -10.06
CA GLN A 128 -1.29 -3.84 -11.22
C GLN A 128 -1.83 -4.99 -12.07
N GLN A 129 -1.02 -6.02 -12.29
CA GLN A 129 -1.44 -7.22 -13.01
C GLN A 129 -2.55 -8.00 -12.27
N ALA A 130 -2.48 -8.06 -10.94
CA ALA A 130 -3.53 -8.67 -10.14
C ALA A 130 -4.85 -7.90 -10.26
N LEU A 131 -4.79 -6.57 -10.22
CA LEU A 131 -5.96 -5.70 -10.36
C LEU A 131 -6.60 -5.81 -11.75
N SER A 132 -5.79 -5.83 -12.82
CA SER A 132 -6.31 -5.98 -14.19
C SER A 132 -6.95 -7.35 -14.41
N SER A 133 -6.36 -8.42 -13.86
CA SER A 133 -6.95 -9.76 -13.87
C SER A 133 -8.28 -9.81 -13.13
N GLN A 134 -8.37 -9.17 -11.96
CA GLN A 134 -9.63 -9.07 -11.22
C GLN A 134 -10.69 -8.30 -12.00
N ARG A 135 -10.32 -7.18 -12.64
CA ARG A 135 -11.24 -6.39 -13.46
C ARG A 135 -11.83 -7.20 -14.61
N ALA A 136 -10.97 -7.90 -15.37
CA ALA A 136 -11.42 -8.76 -16.46
C ALA A 136 -12.37 -9.88 -16.00
N ARG A 137 -12.17 -10.41 -14.79
CA ARG A 137 -13.09 -11.39 -14.20
C ARG A 137 -14.44 -10.78 -13.84
N ILE A 138 -14.44 -9.55 -13.31
CA ILE A 138 -15.68 -8.83 -13.00
C ILE A 138 -16.47 -8.57 -14.29
N ASP A 139 -15.82 -8.04 -15.33
CA ASP A 139 -16.49 -7.75 -16.61
C ASP A 139 -17.08 -9.03 -17.24
N ASN A 140 -16.38 -10.17 -17.12
CA ASN A 140 -16.89 -11.46 -17.57
C ASN A 140 -18.12 -11.93 -16.77
N LEU A 141 -18.12 -11.77 -15.45
CA LEU A 141 -19.26 -12.11 -14.60
C LEU A 141 -20.47 -11.22 -14.90
N GLU A 142 -20.25 -9.93 -15.15
CA GLU A 142 -21.32 -9.01 -15.55
C GLU A 142 -21.98 -9.46 -16.86
N ALA A 143 -21.19 -9.82 -17.87
CA ALA A 143 -21.72 -10.35 -19.13
C ALA A 143 -22.49 -11.67 -18.96
N GLN A 144 -22.00 -12.57 -18.11
CA GLN A 144 -22.71 -13.84 -17.80
C GLN A 144 -24.04 -13.58 -17.10
N LEU A 145 -24.08 -12.63 -16.17
CA LEU A 145 -25.31 -12.25 -15.47
C LEU A 145 -26.32 -11.64 -16.44
N GLU A 146 -25.88 -10.75 -17.34
CA GLU A 146 -26.74 -10.15 -18.37
C GLU A 146 -27.35 -11.22 -19.28
N SER A 147 -26.53 -12.14 -19.79
CA SER A 147 -27.00 -13.26 -20.61
C SER A 147 -27.96 -14.19 -19.86
N THR A 148 -27.74 -14.41 -18.56
CA THR A 148 -28.64 -15.22 -17.73
C THR A 148 -30.00 -14.53 -17.53
N ILE A 149 -30.00 -13.21 -17.30
CA ILE A 149 -31.22 -12.42 -17.16
C ILE A 149 -32.02 -12.43 -18.46
N GLU A 150 -31.35 -12.25 -19.61
CA GLU A 150 -31.98 -12.31 -20.93
C GLU A 150 -32.60 -13.69 -21.17
N GLY A 151 -31.87 -14.77 -20.91
CA GLY A 151 -32.39 -16.13 -21.06
C GLY A 151 -33.60 -16.43 -20.16
N ILE A 152 -33.63 -15.90 -18.93
CA ILE A 152 -34.82 -16.01 -18.07
C ILE A 152 -36.01 -15.25 -18.69
N GLY A 153 -35.79 -14.04 -19.20
CA GLY A 153 -36.83 -13.25 -19.87
C GLY A 153 -37.40 -13.91 -21.12
N GLU A 154 -36.57 -14.62 -21.89
CA GLU A 154 -37.00 -15.43 -23.03
C GLU A 154 -37.91 -16.58 -22.57
N ILE A 155 -37.50 -17.34 -21.55
CA ILE A 155 -38.29 -18.44 -20.98
C ILE A 155 -39.63 -17.93 -20.44
N GLU A 156 -39.64 -16.79 -19.73
CA GLU A 156 -40.86 -16.16 -19.22
C GLU A 156 -41.79 -15.74 -20.38
N SER A 157 -41.22 -15.23 -21.48
CA SER A 157 -41.99 -14.85 -22.67
C SER A 157 -42.62 -16.07 -23.35
N GLU A 158 -41.88 -17.16 -23.51
CA GLU A 158 -42.37 -18.42 -24.07
C GLU A 158 -43.47 -19.05 -23.20
N LEU A 159 -43.31 -19.02 -21.88
CA LEU A 159 -44.31 -19.52 -20.93
C LEU A 159 -45.62 -18.72 -21.00
N HIS A 160 -45.56 -17.39 -21.10
CA HIS A 160 -46.78 -16.58 -21.24
C HIS A 160 -47.48 -16.79 -22.59
N GLN A 161 -46.73 -17.02 -23.67
CA GLN A 161 -47.31 -17.32 -24.98
C GLN A 161 -47.96 -18.70 -25.02
N ASN A 162 -47.32 -19.72 -24.44
CA ASN A 162 -47.84 -21.10 -24.41
C ASN A 162 -48.94 -21.30 -23.34
N GLY A 163 -48.89 -20.57 -22.22
CA GLY A 163 -49.89 -20.62 -21.15
C GLY A 163 -51.17 -19.84 -21.44
N GLY A 164 -51.15 -18.92 -22.41
CA GLY A 164 -52.33 -18.18 -22.89
C GLY A 164 -53.25 -18.99 -23.81
N GLN A 165 -52.85 -20.19 -24.23
CA GLN A 165 -53.67 -21.15 -24.98
C GLN A 165 -54.18 -22.25 -24.04
N GLN A 166 -55.15 -21.92 -23.19
CA GLN A 166 -56.08 -22.92 -22.66
C GLN A 166 -57.38 -22.87 -23.49
N PRO A 167 -57.89 -24.01 -23.98
CA PRO A 167 -59.15 -24.09 -24.73
C PRO A 167 -60.38 -23.76 -23.86
#